data_AF-A0A661K0V3-F1
#
_entry.id   AF-A0A661K0V3-F1
#
_cell.length_a   1.000
_cell.length_b   1.000
_cell.length_c   1.000
_cell.angle_alpha   90.00
_cell.angle_beta   90.00
_cell.angle_gamma   90.00
#
_symmetry.space_group_name_H-M   'P 1'
#
loop_
_entity.id
_entity.type
_entity.pdbx_description
1 polymer ?
#
loop_
_entity_poly.entity_id
_entity_poly.type
_entity_poly.pdbx_seq_one_letter_code
_entity_poly.pdbx_strand_id
1 'polypeptide(L)'
;MAFEVLQREKRPPALKRCSFGCLQGLHALNVTNGCGHCCVYCYARGYQQAPPKGQVELYVNLPELLAEELDNPRRRVRPCLVVFNTASDCFQPHPEVQR
;
A
#
# COMPACT_ATOMS: atom_id res chain seq x y z
N MET A 1 8.77 -3.97 -18.78
CA MET A 1 7.35 -3.91 -19.21
C MET A 1 6.82 -2.55 -18.85
N ALA A 2 6.26 -1.81 -19.81
CA ALA A 2 5.62 -0.54 -19.50
C ALA A 2 4.31 -0.82 -18.74
N PHE A 3 4.07 -0.07 -17.67
CA PHE A 3 2.82 -0.08 -16.92
C PHE A 3 2.36 1.37 -16.72
N GLU A 4 1.07 1.56 -16.57
CA GLU A 4 0.45 2.86 -16.34
C GLU A 4 0.38 3.14 -14.84
N VAL A 5 0.82 4.33 -14.43
CA VAL A 5 0.65 4.82 -13.05
C VAL A 5 -0.55 5.77 -12.99
N LEU A 6 -1.49 5.46 -12.12
CA LEU A 6 -2.69 6.25 -11.87
C LEU A 6 -2.60 6.87 -10.48
N GLN A 7 -2.60 8.19 -10.39
CA GLN A 7 -2.63 8.85 -9.09
C GLN A 7 -4.02 8.71 -8.44
N ARG A 8 -4.04 8.33 -7.16
CA ARG A 8 -5.25 8.12 -6.39
C ARG A 8 -5.09 8.64 -4.97
N GLU A 9 -6.20 9.08 -4.40
CA GLU A 9 -6.28 9.28 -2.95
C GLU A 9 -6.63 7.96 -2.27
N LYS A 10 -5.85 7.61 -1.25
CA LYS A 10 -6.15 6.49 -0.38
C LYS A 10 -7.28 6.85 0.56
N ARG A 11 -8.29 5.98 0.63
CA ARG A 11 -9.33 6.05 1.66
C ARG A 11 -8.76 5.56 3.00
N PRO A 12 -9.09 6.22 4.13
CA PRO A 12 -8.68 5.75 5.45
C PRO A 12 -9.13 4.29 5.71
N PRO A 13 -8.35 3.48 6.45
CA PRO A 13 -7.05 3.85 7.03
C PRO A 13 -5.85 3.66 6.07
N ALA A 14 -4.82 4.49 6.21
CA ALA A 14 -3.49 4.31 5.66
C ALA A 14 -2.81 3.06 6.23
N LEU A 15 -2.80 2.94 7.57
CA LEU A 15 -2.21 1.81 8.28
C LEU A 15 -3.25 0.70 8.49
N LYS A 16 -3.25 -0.31 7.62
CA LYS A 16 -4.17 -1.45 7.72
C LYS A 16 -3.65 -2.48 8.71
N ARG A 17 -4.50 -2.92 9.64
CA ARG A 17 -4.15 -4.03 10.55
C ARG A 17 -4.14 -5.35 9.79
N CYS A 18 -3.04 -6.08 9.89
CA CYS A 18 -2.85 -7.37 9.24
C CYS A 18 -3.59 -8.47 10.00
N SER A 19 -4.21 -9.39 9.26
CA SER A 19 -4.97 -10.52 9.78
C SER A 19 -4.41 -11.88 9.36
N PHE A 20 -3.24 -11.92 8.71
CA PHE A 20 -2.69 -13.12 8.11
C PHE A 20 -1.31 -13.50 8.65
N GLY A 21 -1.14 -14.81 8.88
CA GLY A 21 0.15 -15.44 9.19
C GLY A 21 0.93 -14.77 10.32
N CYS A 22 2.25 -14.72 10.15
CA CYS A 22 3.17 -14.11 11.11
C CYS A 22 3.02 -12.58 11.25
N LEU A 23 2.26 -11.92 10.36
CA LEU A 23 2.02 -10.48 10.44
C LEU A 23 0.75 -10.14 11.24
N GLN A 24 0.02 -11.13 11.74
CA GLN A 24 -1.23 -10.91 12.47
C GLN A 24 -1.05 -9.91 13.61
N GLY A 25 -1.89 -8.88 13.63
CA GLY A 25 -1.87 -7.82 14.63
C GLY A 25 -0.91 -6.66 14.34
N LEU A 26 0.03 -6.81 13.41
CA LEU A 26 0.88 -5.71 12.92
C LEU A 26 0.11 -4.78 11.98
N HIS A 27 0.68 -3.62 11.69
CA HIS A 27 0.14 -2.67 10.71
C HIS A 27 0.94 -2.77 9.41
N ALA A 28 0.25 -2.65 8.29
CA ALA A 28 0.85 -2.58 6.97
C ALA A 28 0.53 -1.27 6.27
N LEU A 29 1.51 -0.81 5.49
CA LEU A 29 1.39 0.32 4.58
C LEU A 29 1.70 -0.15 3.16
N ASN A 30 0.78 0.14 2.24
CA ASN A 30 0.99 -0.07 0.80
C ASN A 30 0.99 1.30 0.14
N VAL A 31 2.12 1.66 -0.49
CA VAL A 31 2.34 2.95 -1.18
C VAL A 31 1.57 2.99 -2.50
N THR A 32 1.47 1.84 -3.15
CA THR A 32 0.64 1.66 -4.35
C THR A 32 -0.45 0.62 -4.10
N ASN A 33 -1.45 0.58 -4.98
CA ASN A 33 -2.29 -0.60 -5.19
C ASN A 33 -1.88 -1.25 -6.50
N GLY A 34 -1.61 -2.55 -6.45
CA GLY A 34 -0.96 -3.26 -7.55
C GLY A 34 0.55 -2.96 -7.66
N CYS A 35 1.18 -3.65 -8.60
CA CYS A 35 2.61 -3.59 -8.86
C CYS A 35 2.90 -3.95 -10.33
N GLY A 36 3.84 -3.25 -10.96
CA GLY A 36 4.25 -3.42 -12.36
C GLY A 36 5.08 -4.66 -12.67
N HIS A 37 5.55 -5.42 -11.66
CA HIS A 37 6.43 -6.59 -11.87
C HIS A 37 5.75 -7.77 -12.57
N CYS A 38 4.41 -7.84 -12.55
CA CYS A 38 3.63 -8.88 -13.26
C CYS A 38 4.03 -10.33 -12.94
N CYS A 39 4.52 -10.61 -11.73
CA CYS A 39 4.93 -11.95 -11.32
C CYS A 39 3.78 -12.96 -11.50
N VAL A 40 4.09 -14.13 -12.06
CA VAL A 40 3.10 -15.21 -12.34
C VAL A 40 2.45 -15.72 -11.05
N TYR A 41 3.20 -15.74 -9.96
CA TYR A 41 2.78 -16.23 -8.63
C TYR A 41 2.25 -15.13 -7.70
N CYS A 42 2.01 -13.90 -8.18
CA CYS A 42 1.66 -12.79 -7.31
C CYS A 42 0.27 -12.98 -6.68
N TYR A 43 0.22 -13.30 -5.39
CA TYR A 43 -1.02 -13.46 -4.64
C TYR A 43 -1.84 -12.16 -4.57
N ALA A 44 -1.17 -11.00 -4.57
CA ALA A 44 -1.83 -9.71 -4.43
C ALA A 44 -2.80 -9.40 -5.59
N ARG A 45 -2.61 -10.03 -6.75
CA ARG A 45 -3.53 -9.94 -7.90
C ARG A 45 -4.87 -10.64 -7.67
N GLY A 46 -4.96 -11.53 -6.68
CA GLY A 46 -6.20 -12.21 -6.31
C GLY A 46 -7.11 -11.39 -5.40
N TYR A 47 -6.65 -10.25 -4.88
CA TYR A 47 -7.50 -9.37 -4.09
C TYR A 47 -8.53 -8.66 -4.97
N GLN A 48 -9.77 -8.52 -4.47
CA GLN A 48 -10.86 -7.88 -5.20
C GLN A 48 -10.54 -6.44 -5.62
N GLN A 49 -9.77 -5.72 -4.80
CA GLN A 49 -9.36 -4.34 -5.09
C GLN A 49 -8.13 -4.23 -6.00
N ALA A 50 -7.52 -5.33 -6.43
CA ALA A 50 -6.32 -5.27 -7.25
C ALA A 50 -6.64 -4.61 -8.60
N PRO A 51 -5.81 -3.67 -9.07
CA PRO A 51 -6.04 -3.03 -10.35
C PRO A 51 -5.87 -4.02 -11.51
N PRO A 52 -6.41 -3.70 -12.70
CA PRO A 52 -6.14 -4.48 -13.91
C PRO A 52 -4.64 -4.67 -14.16
N LYS A 53 -4.30 -5.76 -14.85
CA LYS A 53 -2.90 -6.04 -15.24
C LYS A 53 -2.35 -4.86 -16.06
N GLY A 54 -1.17 -4.38 -15.68
CA GLY A 54 -0.51 -3.26 -16.34
C GLY A 54 -0.87 -1.89 -15.78
N GLN A 55 -1.70 -1.83 -14.75
CA GLN A 55 -2.00 -0.60 -14.00
C GLN A 55 -1.49 -0.68 -12.57
N VAL A 56 -1.02 0.46 -12.06
CA VAL A 56 -0.58 0.64 -10.68
C VAL A 56 -1.18 1.95 -10.18
N GLU A 57 -1.89 1.91 -9.06
CA GLU A 57 -2.42 3.12 -8.46
C GLU A 57 -1.43 3.65 -7.42
N LEU A 58 -0.92 4.87 -7.59
CA LEU A 58 -0.03 5.53 -6.63
C LEU A 58 -0.85 6.38 -5.67
N TYR A 59 -0.70 6.14 -4.36
CA TYR A 59 -1.41 6.90 -3.34
C TYR A 59 -0.70 8.20 -3.00
N VAL A 60 -1.25 9.33 -3.43
CA VAL A 60 -0.58 10.64 -3.34
C VAL A 60 -0.77 11.37 -2.01
N ASN A 61 -1.82 11.03 -1.26
CA ASN A 61 -2.18 11.66 0.02
C ASN A 61 -1.70 10.88 1.26
N LEU A 62 -0.75 9.95 1.08
CA LEU A 62 -0.29 9.08 2.17
C LEU A 62 0.40 9.82 3.31
N PRO A 63 1.31 10.78 3.08
CA PRO A 63 1.96 11.53 4.16
C PRO A 63 0.95 12.27 5.04
N GLU A 64 -0.01 12.98 4.44
CA GLU A 64 -1.04 13.73 5.15
C GLU A 64 -1.95 12.79 5.94
N LEU A 65 -2.43 11.72 5.29
CA LEU A 65 -3.29 10.73 5.92
C LEU A 65 -2.59 10.00 7.09
N LEU A 66 -1.28 9.74 6.97
CA LEU A 66 -0.49 9.16 8.06
C LEU A 66 -0.35 10.11 9.24
N ALA A 67 -0.09 11.40 8.99
CA ALA A 67 -0.03 12.41 10.04
C ALA A 67 -1.37 12.49 10.78
N GLU A 68 -2.47 12.63 10.05
CA GLU A 68 -3.83 12.64 10.61
C GLU A 68 -4.10 11.41 11.47
N GLU A 69 -3.69 10.21 11.02
CA GLU A 69 -3.89 8.97 11.77
C GLU A 69 -3.02 8.82 13.01
N LEU A 70 -1.76 9.26 12.96
CA LEU A 70 -0.79 9.09 14.04
C LEU A 70 -0.91 10.19 15.12
N ASP A 71 -1.35 11.38 14.72
CA ASP A 71 -1.59 12.51 15.61
C ASP A 71 -3.02 12.52 16.20
N ASN A 72 -3.92 11.65 15.71
CA ASN A 72 -5.27 11.52 16.25
C ASN A 72 -5.24 11.16 17.75
N PRO A 73 -5.71 12.03 18.66
CA PRO A 73 -5.67 11.77 20.10
C PRO A 73 -6.61 10.63 20.51
N ARG A 74 -7.55 10.23 19.66
CA ARG A 74 -8.43 9.07 19.89
C ARG A 74 -7.75 7.74 19.56
N ARG A 75 -6.59 7.76 18.90
CA ARG A 75 -5.81 6.55 18.60
C ARG A 75 -5.19 6.00 19.87
N ARG A 76 -5.79 4.94 20.41
CA ARG A 76 -5.35 4.31 21.67
C ARG A 76 -4.01 3.58 21.59
N VAL A 77 -3.62 3.13 20.40
CA VAL A 77 -2.43 2.31 20.19
C VAL A 77 -1.61 2.90 19.05
N ARG A 78 -0.34 3.22 19.30
CA ARG A 78 0.62 3.56 18.24
C ARG A 78 1.23 2.27 17.67
N PRO A 79 1.45 2.19 16.35
CA PRO A 79 2.11 1.02 15.77
C PRO A 79 3.57 1.00 16.25
N CYS A 80 4.00 -0.10 16.86
CA CYS A 80 5.43 -0.30 17.17
C CYS A 80 6.25 -0.66 15.93
N LEU A 81 5.59 -1.28 14.94
CA LEU A 81 6.17 -1.75 13.69
C LEU A 81 5.14 -1.58 12.57
N VAL A 82 5.63 -1.13 11.42
CA VAL A 82 4.86 -1.03 10.17
C VAL A 82 5.57 -1.85 9.11
N VAL A 83 4.84 -2.77 8.49
CA VAL A 83 5.34 -3.60 7.39
C VAL A 83 4.92 -2.97 6.07
N PHE A 84 5.89 -2.74 5.18
CA PHE A 84 5.60 -2.22 3.86
C PHE A 84 5.32 -3.37 2.88
N ASN A 85 4.63 -3.05 1.78
CA ASN A 85 4.59 -3.92 0.59
C ASN A 85 3.89 -5.28 0.80
N THR A 86 2.84 -5.32 1.61
CA THR A 86 2.02 -6.53 1.79
C THR A 86 1.08 -6.82 0.60
N ALA A 87 0.88 -5.86 -0.30
CA ALA A 87 0.15 -6.09 -1.56
C ALA A 87 0.60 -5.11 -2.67
N SER A 88 1.82 -4.60 -2.55
CA SER A 88 2.41 -3.58 -3.42
C SER A 88 3.93 -3.71 -3.41
N ASP A 89 4.63 -2.84 -4.15
CA ASP A 89 6.08 -2.71 -4.06
C ASP A 89 6.44 -1.22 -4.19
N CYS A 90 7.15 -0.65 -3.22
CA CYS A 90 7.56 0.76 -3.28
C CYS A 90 8.85 1.00 -4.07
N PHE A 91 9.51 -0.05 -4.55
CA PHE A 91 10.75 0.02 -5.33
C PHE A 91 10.54 -0.34 -6.80
N GLN A 92 9.31 -0.24 -7.28
CA GLN A 92 8.99 -0.46 -8.69
C GLN A 92 9.85 0.45 -9.60
N PRO A 93 10.29 -0.03 -10.77
CA PRO A 93 11.13 0.73 -11.68
C PRO A 93 10.30 1.74 -12.49
N HIS A 94 9.67 2.70 -11.81
CA HIS A 94 8.92 3.80 -12.43
C HIS A 94 9.24 5.12 -11.75
N PRO A 95 9.57 6.19 -12.51
CA PRO A 95 10.01 7.46 -11.94
C PRO A 95 9.05 8.07 -10.93
N GLU A 96 7.73 7.96 -11.13
CA GLU A 96 6.75 8.48 -10.16
C GLU A 96 6.72 7.72 -8.83
N VAL A 97 7.10 6.44 -8.81
CA VAL A 97 7.11 5.63 -7.58
C VAL A 97 8.42 5.81 -6.80
N GLN A 98 9.50 6.19 -7.48
CA GLN A 98 10.84 6.34 -6.91
C GLN A 98 11.16 7.77 -6.44
N ARG A 99 10.20 8.70 -6.55
CA ARG A 99 10.31 10.06 -6.03
C ARG A 99 9.99 10.09 -4.54
#